data_AF-A0AAE9YX53-F1
#
_entry.id   AF-A0AAE9YX53-F1
#
_cell.length_a   1.000
_cell.length_b   1.000
_cell.length_c   1.000
_cell.angle_alpha   90.00
_cell.angle_beta   90.00
_cell.angle_gamma   90.00
#
_symmetry.space_group_name_H-M   'P 1'
#
loop_
_entity.id
_entity.type
_entity.pdbx_description
1 polymer ?
#
loop_
_entity_poly.entity_id
_entity_poly.type
_entity_poly.pdbx_seq_one_letter_code
_entity_poly.pdbx_strand_id
1 'polypeptide(L)'
;MHKYLLAFILSVPLIGCYNKWQELELYAGKIACDDSRTAIIKRAASYQAKVLIDDESQSVQVSKGVETVVIQFDKNNKITLVSVFQIELKFFGLHRRQLTPYILLDCYSKSLNQ
;
A
#
# COMPACT_ATOMS: atom_id res chain seq x y z
N MET A 1 47.14 7.28 -8.38
CA MET A 1 45.85 7.31 -9.11
C MET A 1 44.80 6.46 -8.37
N HIS A 2 44.38 6.83 -7.15
CA HIS A 2 43.41 6.06 -6.34
C HIS A 2 42.27 6.93 -5.77
N LYS A 3 42.30 8.25 -5.98
CA LYS A 3 41.32 9.18 -5.40
C LYS A 3 39.95 9.18 -6.11
N TYR A 4 39.86 8.67 -7.34
CA TYR A 4 38.62 8.65 -8.11
C TYR A 4 37.76 7.40 -7.88
N LEU A 5 38.32 6.33 -7.30
CA LEU A 5 37.57 5.08 -7.08
C LEU A 5 36.56 5.20 -5.93
N LEU A 6 36.85 6.05 -4.93
CA LEU A 6 35.97 6.27 -3.77
C LEU A 6 34.70 7.04 -4.14
N ALA A 7 34.77 7.93 -5.14
CA ALA A 7 33.63 8.73 -5.58
C ALA A 7 32.55 7.89 -6.29
N PHE A 8 32.94 6.78 -6.93
CA PHE A 8 32.02 5.92 -7.69
C PHE A 8 31.22 4.96 -6.80
N ILE A 9 31.73 4.63 -5.61
CA ILE A 9 31.06 3.72 -4.66
C ILE A 9 29.93 4.44 -3.91
N LEU A 10 29.98 5.78 -3.80
CA LEU A 10 28.96 6.55 -3.08
C LEU A 10 27.66 6.81 -3.86
N SER A 11 27.65 6.62 -5.18
CA SER A 11 26.47 6.93 -6.02
C SER A 11 25.49 5.77 -6.21
N VAL A 12 25.85 4.55 -5.82
CA VAL A 12 25.00 3.36 -6.03
C VAL A 12 23.87 3.13 -5.00
N PRO A 13 23.91 3.62 -3.74
CA PRO A 13 22.84 3.27 -2.79
C PRO A 13 21.55 4.09 -2.96
N LEU A 14 21.49 5.09 -3.86
CA LEU A 14 20.30 5.95 -4.01
C LEU A 14 19.21 5.35 -4.89
N ILE A 15 19.55 4.45 -5.82
CA ILE A 15 18.57 3.80 -6.71
C ILE A 15 17.70 2.80 -5.93
N GLY A 16 18.27 2.14 -4.91
CA GLY A 16 17.57 1.16 -4.07
C GLY A 16 16.48 1.74 -3.17
N CYS A 17 16.47 3.06 -2.92
CA CYS A 17 15.45 3.71 -2.10
C CYS A 17 14.20 4.11 -2.90
N TYR A 18 14.29 4.25 -4.23
CA TYR A 18 13.16 4.63 -5.07
C TYR A 18 12.27 3.45 -5.49
N ASN A 19 12.81 2.22 -5.56
CA ASN A 19 12.02 1.04 -5.94
C ASN A 19 11.03 0.55 -4.85
N LYS A 20 11.19 0.95 -3.58
CA LYS A 20 10.30 0.51 -2.50
C LYS A 20 8.88 1.08 -2.60
N TRP A 21 8.67 2.11 -3.42
CA TRP A 21 7.43 2.88 -3.47
C TRP A 21 6.34 2.23 -4.32
N GLN A 22 6.63 1.19 -5.10
CA GLN A 22 5.63 0.48 -5.92
C GLN A 22 5.12 -0.82 -5.28
N GLU A 23 5.67 -1.20 -4.12
CA GLU A 23 5.37 -2.51 -3.54
C GLU A 23 3.93 -2.59 -3.01
N LEU A 24 3.39 -1.50 -2.46
CA LEU A 24 2.05 -1.52 -1.89
C LEU A 24 0.96 -1.37 -2.95
N GLU A 25 1.24 -0.64 -4.04
CA GLU A 25 0.38 -0.61 -5.22
C GLU A 25 0.27 -1.99 -5.90
N LEU A 26 1.40 -2.69 -6.04
CA LEU A 26 1.42 -4.08 -6.53
C LEU A 26 0.68 -5.06 -5.60
N TYR A 27 0.71 -4.81 -4.29
CA TYR A 27 -0.08 -5.56 -3.31
C TYR A 27 -1.59 -5.30 -3.52
N ALA A 28 -1.99 -4.03 -3.62
CA ALA A 28 -3.38 -3.63 -3.75
C ALA A 28 -3.99 -4.14 -5.07
N GLY A 29 -3.24 -4.09 -6.17
CA GLY A 29 -3.68 -4.57 -7.49
C GLY A 29 -3.92 -6.08 -7.58
N LYS A 30 -3.49 -6.86 -6.58
CA LYS A 30 -3.75 -8.31 -6.49
C LYS A 30 -4.99 -8.65 -5.65
N ILE A 31 -5.67 -7.66 -5.09
CA ILE A 31 -6.87 -7.88 -4.28
C ILE A 31 -8.07 -8.07 -5.21
N ALA A 32 -8.79 -9.17 -5.03
CA ALA A 32 -10.03 -9.47 -5.73
C ALA A 32 -11.22 -9.40 -4.77
N CYS A 33 -12.43 -9.11 -5.26
CA CYS A 33 -13.63 -8.92 -4.43
C CYS A 33 -14.02 -10.14 -3.58
N ASP A 34 -13.60 -11.33 -4.01
CA ASP A 34 -13.82 -12.61 -3.35
C ASP A 34 -12.69 -13.03 -2.41
N ASP A 35 -11.59 -12.26 -2.33
CA ASP A 35 -10.52 -12.50 -1.37
C ASP A 35 -11.08 -12.45 0.07
N SER A 36 -10.66 -13.42 0.87
CA SER A 36 -10.98 -13.41 2.31
C SER A 36 -10.06 -12.46 3.07
N ARG A 37 -10.55 -11.96 4.22
CA ARG A 37 -9.74 -11.18 5.17
C ARG A 37 -8.40 -11.85 5.49
N THR A 38 -8.41 -13.17 5.72
CA THR A 38 -7.21 -13.96 6.00
C THR A 38 -6.22 -13.97 4.84
N ALA A 39 -6.70 -14.10 3.59
CA ALA A 39 -5.85 -14.07 2.41
C ALA A 39 -5.15 -12.71 2.24
N ILE A 40 -5.88 -11.62 2.48
CA ILE A 40 -5.39 -10.24 2.43
C ILE A 40 -4.27 -10.01 3.45
N ILE A 41 -4.48 -10.44 4.70
CA ILE A 41 -3.50 -10.33 5.79
C ILE A 41 -2.26 -11.17 5.49
N LYS A 42 -2.45 -12.42 5.05
CA LYS A 42 -1.34 -13.32 4.69
C LYS A 42 -0.51 -12.73 3.55
N ARG A 43 -1.16 -12.15 2.55
CA ARG A 43 -0.48 -11.50 1.43
C ARG A 43 0.30 -10.27 1.90
N ALA A 44 -0.24 -9.45 2.82
CA ALA A 44 0.47 -8.28 3.35
C ALA A 44 1.81 -8.64 4.00
N ALA A 45 1.89 -9.78 4.67
CA ALA A 45 3.14 -10.27 5.26
C ALA A 45 4.24 -10.51 4.21
N SER A 46 3.89 -11.00 3.01
CA SER A 46 4.87 -11.21 1.92
C SER A 46 5.47 -9.90 1.39
N TYR A 47 4.75 -8.79 1.57
CA TYR A 47 5.21 -7.45 1.26
C TYR A 47 5.87 -6.75 2.45
N GLN A 48 6.08 -7.43 3.59
CA GLN A 48 6.60 -6.83 4.83
C GLN A 48 5.80 -5.57 5.24
N ALA A 49 4.50 -5.57 4.98
CA ALA A 49 3.61 -4.46 5.31
C ALA A 49 3.03 -4.64 6.71
N LYS A 50 2.79 -3.54 7.41
CA LYS A 50 2.09 -3.52 8.70
C LYS A 50 0.59 -3.68 8.44
N VAL A 51 -0.06 -4.53 9.22
CA VAL A 51 -1.51 -4.74 9.17
C VAL A 51 -2.15 -4.20 10.45
N LEU A 52 -3.25 -3.47 10.29
CA LEU A 52 -4.15 -3.06 11.36
C LEU A 52 -5.56 -3.49 11.00
N ILE A 53 -6.22 -4.16 11.92
CA ILE A 53 -7.61 -4.61 11.77
C ILE A 53 -8.46 -3.69 12.63
N ASP A 54 -9.50 -3.12 12.03
CA ASP A 54 -10.47 -2.30 12.71
C ASP A 54 -11.85 -2.94 12.54
N ASP A 55 -12.27 -3.66 13.59
CA ASP A 55 -13.54 -4.37 13.60
C ASP A 55 -14.74 -3.42 13.77
N GLU A 56 -14.54 -2.19 14.26
CA GLU A 56 -15.63 -1.20 14.37
C GLU A 56 -16.01 -0.68 12.97
N SER A 57 -15.01 -0.34 12.16
CA SER A 57 -15.23 0.10 10.77
C SER A 57 -15.30 -1.05 9.76
N GLN A 58 -15.17 -2.30 10.21
CA GLN A 58 -15.07 -3.49 9.36
C GLN A 58 -14.01 -3.31 8.27
N SER A 59 -12.81 -2.89 8.65
CA SER A 59 -11.74 -2.61 7.70
C SER A 59 -10.41 -3.26 8.07
N VAL A 60 -9.60 -3.50 7.06
CA VAL A 60 -8.19 -3.89 7.20
C VAL A 60 -7.34 -2.82 6.53
N GLN A 61 -6.43 -2.25 7.31
CA GLN A 61 -5.45 -1.29 6.82
C GLN A 61 -4.10 -1.98 6.67
N VAL A 62 -3.49 -1.85 5.51
CA VAL A 62 -2.17 -2.40 5.20
C VAL A 62 -1.27 -1.25 4.82
N SER A 63 -0.19 -1.03 5.56
CA SER A 63 0.68 0.14 5.40
C SER A 63 2.14 -0.25 5.21
N LYS A 64 2.84 0.45 4.31
CA LYS A 64 4.28 0.33 4.13
C LYS A 64 4.87 1.68 3.73
N GLY A 65 5.82 2.18 4.53
CA GLY A 65 6.41 3.50 4.29
C GLY A 65 5.36 4.60 4.40
N VAL A 66 5.05 5.25 3.28
CA VAL A 66 4.14 6.40 3.18
C VAL A 66 2.79 6.05 2.53
N GLU A 67 2.61 4.78 2.19
CA GLU A 67 1.41 4.29 1.52
C GLU A 67 0.59 3.44 2.49
N THR A 68 -0.72 3.56 2.37
CA THR A 68 -1.69 2.76 3.13
C THR A 68 -2.81 2.33 2.20
N VAL A 69 -3.09 1.04 2.17
CA VAL A 69 -4.26 0.45 1.51
C VAL A 69 -5.29 0.16 2.57
N VAL A 70 -6.51 0.64 2.37
CA VAL A 70 -7.65 0.37 3.24
C VAL A 70 -8.63 -0.51 2.49
N ILE A 71 -8.86 -1.71 3.01
CA ILE A 71 -9.87 -2.64 2.52
C ILE A 71 -11.07 -2.58 3.46
N GLN A 72 -12.24 -2.26 2.92
CA GLN A 72 -13.51 -2.26 3.65
C GLN A 72 -14.29 -3.54 3.37
N PHE A 73 -14.96 -4.04 4.39
CA PHE A 73 -15.78 -5.24 4.34
C PHE A 73 -17.22 -4.91 4.72
N ASP A 74 -18.16 -5.66 4.16
CA ASP A 74 -19.54 -5.67 4.63
C ASP A 74 -19.70 -6.55 5.89
N LYS A 75 -20.92 -6.63 6.40
CA LYS A 75 -21.28 -7.46 7.56
C LYS A 75 -21.10 -8.97 7.32
N ASN A 76 -21.05 -9.40 6.06
CA ASN A 76 -20.82 -10.79 5.65
C ASN A 76 -19.34 -11.07 5.37
N ASN A 77 -18.45 -10.14 5.74
CA ASN A 77 -17.01 -10.21 5.52
C ASN A 77 -16.62 -10.28 4.03
N LYS A 78 -17.43 -9.69 3.15
CA LYS A 78 -17.14 -9.49 1.72
C LYS A 78 -16.52 -8.12 1.50
N ILE A 79 -15.54 -8.04 0.61
CA ILE A 79 -14.91 -6.75 0.28
C ILE A 79 -15.95 -5.87 -0.42
N THR A 80 -16.08 -4.64 0.07
CA THR A 80 -16.91 -3.61 -0.57
C THR A 80 -16.03 -2.63 -1.35
N LEU A 81 -14.90 -2.24 -0.76
CA LEU A 81 -14.02 -1.20 -1.30
C LEU A 81 -12.56 -1.48 -1.00
N VAL A 82 -11.69 -1.16 -1.94
CA VAL A 82 -10.24 -1.05 -1.74
C VAL A 82 -9.81 0.36 -2.12
N SER A 83 -9.33 1.12 -1.14
CA SER A 83 -8.83 2.48 -1.33
C SER A 83 -7.34 2.56 -1.04
N VAL A 84 -6.62 3.38 -1.79
CA VAL A 84 -5.19 3.62 -1.59
C VAL A 84 -4.99 5.07 -1.16
N PHE A 85 -4.23 5.23 -0.08
CA PHE A 85 -3.83 6.50 0.51
C PHE A 85 -2.32 6.63 0.33
N GLN A 86 -1.90 7.75 -0.23
CA GLN A 86 -0.49 8.06 -0.41
C GLN A 86 -0.14 9.36 0.30
N ILE A 87 1.05 9.40 0.90
CA ILE A 87 1.60 10.60 1.50
C ILE A 87 2.82 11.02 0.68
N GLU A 88 2.79 12.23 0.16
CA GLU A 88 3.95 12.85 -0.48
C GLU A 88 4.85 13.46 0.61
N LEU A 89 6.12 13.03 0.64
CA LEU A 89 7.13 13.64 1.51
C LEU A 89 7.88 14.72 0.72
N LYS A 90 7.88 15.95 1.25
CA LYS A 90 8.66 17.08 0.71
C LYS A 90 9.77 17.46 1.67
N PHE A 91 10.79 18.14 1.14
CA PHE A 91 11.93 18.67 1.91
C PHE A 91 12.58 17.63 2.82
N PHE A 92 13.06 16.52 2.25
CA PHE A 92 13.71 15.42 3.00
C PHE A 92 12.87 14.85 4.16
N GLY A 93 11.54 14.90 4.06
CA GLY A 93 10.62 14.35 5.06
C GLY A 93 10.15 15.33 6.13
N LEU A 94 10.58 16.59 6.08
CA LEU A 94 10.12 17.65 6.98
C LEU A 94 8.66 18.03 6.73
N HIS A 95 8.20 17.91 5.49
CA HIS A 95 6.82 18.21 5.13
C HIS A 95 6.13 16.96 4.62
N ARG A 96 4.94 16.69 5.17
CA ARG A 96 4.07 15.60 4.74
C ARG A 96 2.80 16.18 4.14
N ARG A 97 2.45 15.75 2.94
CA ARG A 97 1.18 16.08 2.30
C ARG A 97 0.43 14.78 2.06
N GLN A 98 -0.72 14.63 2.70
CA GLN A 98 -1.64 13.56 2.37
C GLN A 98 -2.24 13.86 0.99
N LEU A 99 -2.09 12.93 0.06
CA LEU A 99 -2.73 13.00 -1.24
C LEU A 99 -4.19 12.56 -1.12
N THR A 100 -5.01 13.00 -2.06
CA THR A 100 -6.41 12.55 -2.14
C THR A 100 -6.41 11.04 -2.34
N PRO A 101 -7.11 10.27 -1.49
CA PRO A 101 -7.23 8.84 -1.69
C PRO A 101 -7.95 8.54 -3.00
N TYR A 102 -7.58 7.44 -3.64
CA TYR A 102 -8.28 6.93 -4.81
C TYR A 102 -8.80 5.52 -4.55
N ILE A 103 -9.93 5.23 -5.17
CA ILE A 103 -10.56 3.91 -5.12
C ILE A 103 -9.89 3.05 -6.20
N LEU A 104 -9.25 1.96 -5.78
CA LEU A 104 -8.65 1.00 -6.71
C LEU A 104 -9.66 -0.06 -7.15
N LEU A 105 -10.54 -0.48 -6.23
CA LEU A 105 -11.55 -1.49 -6.50
C LEU A 105 -12.85 -1.15 -5.75
N ASP A 106 -13.95 -1.11 -6.48
CA ASP A 106 -15.32 -1.03 -5.96
C ASP A 106 -16.06 -2.32 -6.29
N CYS A 107 -16.29 -3.13 -5.27
CA CYS A 107 -16.98 -4.41 -5.37
C CYS A 107 -18.49 -4.27 -5.11
N TYR A 108 -18.89 -3.20 -4.42
CA TYR A 108 -20.28 -2.91 -4.13
C TYR A 108 -21.06 -2.56 -5.40
N SER A 109 -20.48 -1.73 -6.27
CA SER A 109 -21.07 -1.36 -7.57
C SER A 109 -21.21 -2.55 -8.53
N LYS A 110 -20.32 -3.55 -8.44
CA LYS A 110 -20.40 -4.79 -9.25
C LYS A 110 -21.50 -5.74 -8.78
N SER A 111 -21.83 -5.76 -7.49
CA SER A 111 -22.85 -6.68 -6.94
C SER A 111 -24.29 -6.24 -7.25
N LEU A 112 -24.52 -4.98 -7.65
CA LEU A 112 -25.85 -4.46 -7.98
C LEU A 112 -26.26 -4.67 -9.45
N ASN A 113 -25.33 -5.14 -10.29
CA ASN A 113 -25.54 -5.34 -11.73
C ASN A 113 -25.47 -6.82 -12.16
N GLN A 114 -25.59 -7.75 -11.21
CA GLN A 114 -25.76 -9.20 -11.43
C GLN A 114 -27.14 -9.63 -10.93
#